data_AF-A0A3S2ATR1-F1
#
_entry.id   AF-A0A3S2ATR1-F1
#
_cell.length_a   1.000
_cell.length_b   1.000
_cell.length_c   1.000
_cell.angle_alpha   90.00
_cell.angle_beta   90.00
_cell.angle_gamma   90.00
#
_symmetry.space_group_name_H-M   'P 1'
#
loop_
_entity.id
_entity.type
_entity.pdbx_description
1 polymer ?
#
loop_
_entity_poly.entity_id
_entity_poly.type
_entity_poly.pdbx_seq_one_letter_code
_entity_poly.pdbx_strand_id
1 'polypeptide(L)'
;MLRAESAALSDDELLDRYQRAAFDYFLDNVNPENGLVADTSRPNSPASIAVVGFALSSYPIGVERGWMTRDAAAKLTLAALRFFSTSRQGNS
;
A
#
# COMPACT_ATOMS: atom_id res chain seq x y z
N MET A 1 13.89 -6.95 -40.88
CA MET A 1 13.98 -6.39 -39.53
C MET A 1 13.09 -7.26 -38.64
N LEU A 2 13.67 -8.19 -37.87
CA LEU A 2 12.89 -9.06 -36.97
C LEU A 2 12.23 -8.16 -35.92
N ARG A 3 10.90 -8.13 -35.89
CA ARG A 3 10.19 -7.78 -34.66
C ARG A 3 10.45 -8.93 -33.68
N ALA A 4 11.20 -8.65 -32.63
CA ALA A 4 11.20 -9.54 -31.48
C ALA A 4 9.77 -9.58 -30.95
N GLU A 5 9.10 -10.72 -31.11
CA GLU A 5 7.90 -11.00 -30.33
C GLU A 5 8.33 -11.00 -28.86
N SER A 6 7.81 -10.06 -28.09
CA SER A 6 7.86 -10.16 -26.64
C SER A 6 7.19 -11.49 -26.29
N ALA A 7 7.93 -12.41 -25.66
CA ALA A 7 7.29 -13.55 -25.03
C ALA A 7 6.22 -13.00 -24.07
N ALA A 8 4.98 -13.43 -24.25
CA ALA A 8 3.91 -13.06 -23.33
C ALA A 8 4.26 -13.64 -21.95
N LEU A 9 4.10 -12.84 -20.89
CA LEU A 9 4.26 -13.32 -19.52
C LEU A 9 3.28 -14.48 -19.27
N SER A 10 3.68 -15.44 -18.45
CA SER A 10 2.71 -16.37 -17.86
C SER A 10 1.69 -15.62 -17.00
N ASP A 11 0.52 -16.22 -16.77
CA ASP A 11 -0.50 -15.65 -15.90
C ASP A 11 0.06 -15.38 -14.49
N ASP A 12 0.91 -16.26 -13.97
CA ASP A 12 1.52 -16.10 -12.64
C ASP A 12 2.47 -14.89 -12.59
N GLU A 13 3.33 -14.72 -13.61
CA GLU A 13 4.23 -13.56 -13.69
C GLU A 13 3.46 -12.26 -13.88
N LEU A 14 2.36 -12.31 -14.64
CA LEU A 14 1.49 -11.16 -14.86
C LEU A 14 0.76 -10.77 -13.56
N LEU A 15 0.24 -11.75 -12.83
CA LEU A 15 -0.41 -11.55 -11.54
C LEU A 15 0.56 -11.01 -10.49
N ASP A 16 1.77 -11.57 -10.38
CA ASP A 16 2.77 -11.08 -9.43
C ASP A 16 3.14 -9.61 -9.73
N ARG A 17 3.34 -9.28 -11.01
CA ARG A 17 3.60 -7.90 -11.45
C ARG A 17 2.48 -6.95 -11.04
N TYR A 18 1.22 -7.31 -11.25
CA TYR A 18 0.09 -6.46 -10.90
C TYR A 18 -0.09 -6.33 -9.38
N GLN A 19 0.06 -7.42 -8.64
CA GLN A 19 -0.02 -7.38 -7.18
C GLN A 19 1.11 -6.51 -6.60
N ARG A 20 2.33 -6.64 -7.13
CA ARG A 20 3.48 -5.82 -6.72
C ARG A 20 3.20 -4.33 -6.97
N ALA A 21 2.77 -3.98 -8.17
CA ALA A 21 2.44 -2.60 -8.54
C ALA A 21 1.28 -2.02 -7.71
N ALA A 22 0.24 -2.83 -7.45
CA ALA A 22 -0.85 -2.43 -6.56
C ALA A 22 -0.37 -2.22 -5.12
N PHE A 23 0.57 -3.03 -4.64
CA PHE A 23 1.17 -2.86 -3.32
C PHE A 23 2.07 -1.62 -3.25
N ASP A 24 2.78 -1.28 -4.33
CA ASP A 24 3.67 -0.10 -4.41
C ASP A 24 2.91 1.19 -4.16
N TYR A 25 1.66 1.26 -4.62
CA TYR A 25 0.79 2.38 -4.32
C TYR A 25 0.76 2.73 -2.83
N PHE A 26 0.69 1.73 -1.93
CA PHE A 26 0.66 1.99 -0.50
C PHE A 26 1.99 2.52 0.02
N LEU A 27 3.12 1.99 -0.46
CA LEU A 27 4.45 2.42 -0.03
C LEU A 27 4.79 3.83 -0.52
N ASP A 28 4.36 4.16 -1.75
CA ASP A 28 4.61 5.45 -2.37
C ASP A 28 3.70 6.57 -1.81
N ASN A 29 2.52 6.22 -1.31
CA ASN A 29 1.48 7.19 -0.91
C ASN A 29 1.18 7.18 0.60
N VAL A 30 1.94 6.45 1.41
CA VAL A 30 1.82 6.49 2.87
C VAL A 30 2.60 7.66 3.46
N ASN A 31 1.99 8.39 4.39
CA ASN A 31 2.71 9.33 5.25
C ASN A 31 3.35 8.52 6.41
N PRO A 32 4.69 8.48 6.51
CA PRO A 32 5.38 7.65 7.51
C PRO A 32 5.23 8.16 8.95
N GLU A 33 4.81 9.41 9.15
CA GLU A 33 4.64 10.01 10.49
C GLU A 33 3.34 9.57 11.15
N ASN A 34 2.27 9.42 10.37
CA ASN A 34 0.94 9.09 10.89
C ASN A 34 0.33 7.81 10.31
N GLY A 35 1.00 7.15 9.37
CA GLY A 35 0.55 5.90 8.74
C GLY A 35 -0.67 6.03 7.83
N LEU A 36 -1.13 7.25 7.53
CA LEU A 36 -2.26 7.48 6.62
C LEU A 36 -1.82 7.37 5.17
N VAL A 37 -2.74 6.92 4.31
CA VAL A 37 -2.49 6.73 2.88
C VAL A 37 -3.43 7.62 2.08
N ALA A 38 -2.87 8.29 1.07
CA ALA A 38 -3.65 9.13 0.15
C ALA A 38 -4.72 8.32 -0.59
N ASP A 39 -5.89 8.92 -0.80
CA ASP A 39 -7.02 8.28 -1.49
C ASP A 39 -6.76 8.06 -2.99
N THR A 40 -5.89 8.89 -3.58
CA THR A 40 -5.47 8.78 -4.98
C THR A 40 -3.98 9.11 -5.13
N SER A 41 -3.38 8.74 -6.26
CA SER A 41 -1.99 9.09 -6.62
C SER A 41 -1.81 10.54 -7.08
N ARG A 42 -2.87 11.36 -7.02
CA ARG A 42 -2.76 12.77 -7.41
C ARG A 42 -2.02 13.55 -6.33
N PRO A 43 -1.17 14.53 -6.70
CA PRO A 43 -0.53 15.41 -5.73
C PRO A 43 -1.56 16.07 -4.81
N ASN A 44 -1.23 16.17 -3.52
CA ASN A 44 -2.07 16.76 -2.48
C ASN A 44 -3.45 16.08 -2.28
N SER A 45 -3.60 14.82 -2.71
CA SER A 45 -4.81 14.04 -2.40
C SER A 45 -4.96 13.88 -0.89
N PRO A 46 -6.17 14.05 -0.33
CA PRO A 46 -6.42 13.76 1.08
C PRO A 46 -6.24 12.27 1.35
N ALA A 47 -6.03 11.93 2.63
CA ALA A 47 -6.10 10.54 3.09
C ALA A 47 -7.54 10.08 3.25
N SER A 48 -7.76 8.78 3.12
CA SER A 48 -9.06 8.13 3.26
C SER A 48 -8.97 6.91 4.16
N ILE A 49 -9.97 6.75 5.04
CA ILE A 49 -10.04 5.60 5.96
C ILE A 49 -10.12 4.28 5.17
N ALA A 50 -10.81 4.27 4.03
CA ALA A 50 -10.94 3.07 3.20
C ALA A 50 -9.58 2.59 2.67
N VAL A 51 -8.79 3.50 2.09
CA VAL A 51 -7.47 3.17 1.55
C VAL A 51 -6.49 2.78 2.66
N VAL A 52 -6.56 3.43 3.82
CA VAL A 52 -5.78 3.02 4.99
C VAL A 52 -6.14 1.59 5.42
N GLY A 53 -7.42 1.23 5.43
CA GLY A 53 -7.86 -0.15 5.70
C GLY A 53 -7.29 -1.18 4.72
N PHE A 54 -7.25 -0.84 3.42
CA PHE A 54 -6.63 -1.70 2.40
C PHE A 54 -5.13 -1.84 2.59
N ALA A 55 -4.42 -0.76 2.92
CA ALA A 55 -2.99 -0.79 3.19
C ALA A 55 -2.67 -1.69 4.40
N LEU A 56 -3.38 -1.50 5.52
CA LEU A 56 -3.21 -2.31 6.73
C LEU A 56 -3.46 -3.80 6.48
N SER A 57 -4.46 -4.13 5.66
CA SER A 57 -4.76 -5.52 5.27
C SER A 57 -3.70 -6.11 4.34
N SER A 58 -3.03 -5.25 3.55
CA SER A 58 -2.04 -5.66 2.55
C SER A 58 -0.62 -5.77 3.11
N TYR A 59 -0.28 -5.10 4.21
CA TYR A 59 1.07 -5.16 4.77
C TYR A 59 1.54 -6.58 5.14
N PRO A 60 0.74 -7.47 5.76
CA PRO A 60 1.15 -8.85 5.98
C PRO A 60 1.46 -9.59 4.68
N ILE A 61 0.69 -9.35 3.61
CA ILE A 61 0.95 -9.93 2.28
C ILE A 61 2.30 -9.43 1.75
N GLY A 62 2.58 -8.13 1.88
CA GLY A 62 3.87 -7.56 1.51
C GLY A 62 5.04 -8.14 2.32
N VAL A 63 4.83 -8.50 3.58
CA VAL A 63 5.84 -9.17 4.42
C VAL A 63 6.09 -10.60 3.92
N GLU A 64 5.04 -11.40 3.77
CA GLU A 64 5.17 -12.81 3.32
C GLU A 64 5.78 -12.92 1.91
N ARG A 65 5.52 -11.92 1.05
CA ARG A 65 6.09 -11.84 -0.30
C ARG A 65 7.47 -11.15 -0.36
N GLY A 66 8.00 -10.69 0.77
CA GLY A 66 9.31 -10.03 0.83
C GLY A 66 9.38 -8.63 0.22
N TRP A 67 8.23 -7.98 -0.02
CA TRP A 67 8.14 -6.61 -0.55
C TRP A 67 8.33 -5.54 0.51
N MET A 68 8.12 -5.87 1.78
CA MET A 68 8.42 -5.01 2.92
C MET A 68 8.89 -5.82 4.11
N THR A 69 9.64 -5.21 5.03
CA THR A 69 10.03 -5.89 6.27
C THR A 69 8.88 -5.92 7.27
N ARG A 70 8.89 -6.92 8.14
CA ARG A 70 7.92 -7.04 9.24
C ARG A 70 7.92 -5.81 10.15
N ASP A 71 9.10 -5.28 10.44
CA ASP A 71 9.27 -4.10 11.30
C ASP A 71 8.71 -2.84 10.65
N ALA A 72 8.90 -2.66 9.34
CA ALA A 72 8.30 -1.55 8.61
C ALA A 72 6.76 -1.63 8.64
N ALA A 73 6.20 -2.83 8.44
CA ALA A 73 4.76 -3.08 8.51
C ALA A 73 4.20 -2.73 9.89
N ALA A 74 4.86 -3.21 10.95
CA ALA A 74 4.46 -2.96 12.33
C ALA A 74 4.53 -1.45 12.67
N LYS A 75 5.58 -0.76 12.21
CA LYS A 75 5.76 0.67 12.44
C LYS A 75 4.64 1.51 11.80
N LEU A 76 4.34 1.27 10.52
CA LEU A 76 3.27 1.99 9.81
C LEU A 76 1.89 1.68 10.41
N THR A 77 1.65 0.42 10.77
CA THR A 77 0.41 0.00 11.44
C THR A 77 0.23 0.72 12.77
N LEU A 78 1.27 0.74 13.61
CA LEU A 78 1.21 1.41 14.91
C LEU A 78 1.01 2.92 14.77
N ALA A 79 1.64 3.56 13.78
CA ALA A 79 1.45 4.98 13.51
C ALA A 79 -0.03 5.29 13.16
N ALA A 80 -0.63 4.52 12.24
CA ALA A 80 -2.03 4.68 11.85
C ALA A 80 -2.99 4.47 13.04
N LEU A 81 -2.80 3.41 13.82
CA LEU A 81 -3.63 3.11 14.98
C LEU A 81 -3.53 4.21 16.06
N ARG A 82 -2.32 4.71 16.33
CA ARG A 82 -2.12 5.84 17.26
C ARG A 82 -2.77 7.12 16.75
N PHE A 83 -2.63 7.42 15.46
CA PHE A 83 -3.27 8.58 14.85
C PHE A 83 -4.79 8.51 15.04
N PHE A 84 -5.43 7.40 14.68
CA PHE A 84 -6.88 7.27 14.85
C PHE A 84 -7.28 7.30 16.32
N SER A 85 -6.56 6.59 17.20
CA SER A 85 -6.90 6.55 18.63
C SER A 85 -6.81 7.92 19.32
N THR A 86 -5.98 8.84 18.82
CA THR A 86 -5.75 10.16 19.44
C THR A 86 -6.44 11.31 18.69
N SER A 87 -6.99 11.04 17.50
CA SER A 87 -7.69 12.03 16.70
C SER A 87 -9.10 12.30 17.22
N ARG A 88 -9.61 13.51 16.92
CA ARG A 88 -11.00 13.88 17.20
C ARG A 88 -11.95 12.91 16.49
N GLN A 89 -12.81 12.28 17.27
CA GLN A 89 -13.86 11.40 16.77
C GLN A 89 -15.18 12.15 16.64
N GLY A 90 -16.02 11.72 15.70
CA GLY A 90 -17.40 12.19 15.60
C GLY A 90 -18.18 11.80 16.86
N ASN A 91 -18.81 12.79 17.49
CA ASN A 91 -19.75 12.63 18.57
C ASN A 91 -21.15 12.79 17.98
N SER A 92 -21.79 11.67 17.65
CA SER A 92 -23.12 11.57 17.06
C SER A 92 -24.15 12.49 17.70
#